data_AF-K2B2T8-F1
#
_entry.id   AF-K2B2T8-F1
#
_cell.length_a   1.000
_cell.length_b   1.000
_cell.length_c   1.000
_cell.angle_alpha   90.00
_cell.angle_beta   90.00
_cell.angle_gamma   90.00
#
_symmetry.space_group_name_H-M   'P 1'
#
loop_
_entity.id
_entity.type
_entity.pdbx_description
1 polymer ?
#
loop_
_entity_poly.entity_id
_entity_poly.type
_entity_poly.pdbx_seq_one_letter_code
_entity_poly.pdbx_strand_id
1 'polypeptide(L)'
;MDIAAAKVRAIVEELVKDYELNPNLISLVGGGGSGGVLVPYLAGRMGYKWSIAKDAPYISTIGVALAMVREVVERTVLNPDDSDIASIRRDVFDRIVKSGAGADTVEIAVEIDRRANILRAVATGAAELRTRDLSQKSLDEDSLKKIAADSMGVDIKDVSILAGAGKWRVFRGIKIEKKFFIFTKKHTPVRVIDREGIVRLQKNFGEASVTKKAGLLEELASLIDLNTDYSDAGGKLPHVFVYYGEKQLDLSGLAEKSQIISVAKMELERIGDDEDIAVVVTK
;
A
#
# COMPACT_ATOMS: atom_id res chain seq x y z
N MET A 1 -23.30 26.43 -13.82
CA MET A 1 -22.54 25.26 -13.36
C MET A 1 -21.28 25.04 -14.18
N ASP A 2 -21.34 25.10 -15.52
CA ASP A 2 -20.18 24.86 -16.39
C ASP A 2 -18.94 25.70 -16.09
N ILE A 3 -19.11 27.00 -15.78
CA ILE A 3 -17.99 27.88 -15.45
C ILE A 3 -17.25 27.40 -14.17
N ALA A 4 -17.99 26.96 -13.15
CA ALA A 4 -17.41 26.48 -11.90
C ALA A 4 -16.76 25.09 -12.09
N ALA A 5 -17.43 24.20 -12.82
CA ALA A 5 -16.91 22.88 -13.14
C ALA A 5 -15.66 22.94 -14.00
N ALA A 6 -15.56 23.88 -14.95
CA ALA A 6 -14.38 24.06 -15.79
C ALA A 6 -13.12 24.41 -14.97
N LYS A 7 -13.25 25.22 -13.91
CA LYS A 7 -12.12 25.55 -13.03
C LYS A 7 -11.59 24.33 -12.29
N VAL A 8 -12.49 23.51 -11.73
CA VAL A 8 -12.08 22.30 -10.99
C VAL A 8 -11.61 21.21 -11.96
N ARG A 9 -12.22 21.10 -13.14
CA ARG A 9 -11.80 20.19 -14.20
C ARG A 9 -10.33 20.38 -14.57
N ALA A 10 -9.90 21.63 -14.77
CA ALA A 10 -8.50 21.92 -15.12
C ALA A 10 -7.53 21.39 -14.05
N ILE A 11 -7.85 21.59 -12.76
CA ILE A 11 -7.05 21.08 -11.64
C ILE A 11 -7.04 19.55 -11.62
N VAL A 12 -8.20 18.90 -11.85
CA VAL A 12 -8.26 17.43 -11.90
C VAL A 12 -7.42 16.91 -13.07
N GLU A 13 -7.53 17.48 -14.26
CA GLU A 13 -6.76 17.06 -15.44
C GLU A 13 -5.25 17.25 -15.23
N GLU A 14 -4.83 18.33 -14.58
CA GLU A 14 -3.44 18.57 -14.16
C GLU A 14 -2.95 17.48 -13.20
N LEU A 15 -3.69 17.21 -12.12
CA LEU A 15 -3.33 16.15 -11.17
C LEU A 15 -3.28 14.76 -11.83
N VAL A 16 -4.22 14.45 -12.73
CA VAL A 16 -4.22 13.18 -13.46
C VAL A 16 -2.97 13.03 -14.31
N LYS A 17 -2.52 14.12 -14.94
CA LYS A 17 -1.31 14.13 -15.75
C LYS A 17 -0.06 14.04 -14.88
N ASP A 18 0.06 14.88 -13.86
CA ASP A 18 1.26 15.02 -13.03
C ASP A 18 1.57 13.73 -12.25
N TYR A 19 0.53 13.03 -11.81
CA TYR A 19 0.67 11.77 -11.09
C TYR A 19 0.45 10.53 -11.97
N GLU A 20 0.35 10.70 -13.29
CA GLU A 20 0.13 9.64 -14.28
C GLU A 20 -1.02 8.67 -13.88
N LEU A 21 -2.11 9.23 -13.34
CA LEU A 21 -3.19 8.45 -12.76
C LEU A 21 -3.96 7.71 -13.85
N ASN A 22 -4.23 6.42 -13.62
CA ASN A 22 -5.08 5.64 -14.52
C ASN A 22 -6.53 6.15 -14.44
N PRO A 23 -7.09 6.72 -15.53
CA PRO A 23 -8.43 7.32 -15.50
C PRO A 23 -9.54 6.35 -15.09
N ASN A 24 -9.35 5.05 -15.33
CA ASN A 24 -10.33 4.01 -14.98
C ASN A 24 -10.42 3.73 -13.48
N LEU A 25 -9.42 4.17 -12.70
CA LEU A 25 -9.35 3.98 -11.25
C LEU A 25 -9.76 5.24 -10.47
N ILE A 26 -10.06 6.34 -11.17
CA ILE A 26 -10.38 7.61 -10.55
C ILE A 26 -11.83 7.61 -10.06
N SER A 27 -12.01 8.01 -8.81
CA SER A 27 -13.31 8.35 -8.23
C SER A 27 -13.23 9.74 -7.58
N LEU A 28 -14.17 10.61 -7.92
CA LEU A 28 -14.26 11.93 -7.31
C LEU A 28 -15.11 11.86 -6.03
N VAL A 29 -14.57 12.32 -4.90
CA VAL A 29 -15.28 12.31 -3.62
C VAL A 29 -15.64 13.74 -3.23
N GLY A 30 -16.94 14.01 -3.09
CA GLY A 30 -17.46 15.29 -2.63
C GLY A 30 -17.27 15.47 -1.13
N GLY A 31 -16.42 16.41 -0.74
CA GLY A 31 -16.27 16.93 0.61
C GLY A 31 -16.70 18.40 0.73
N GLY A 32 -16.87 18.89 1.95
CA GLY A 32 -17.36 20.25 2.23
C GLY A 32 -18.81 20.46 1.82
N GLY A 33 -19.34 21.66 2.06
CA GLY A 33 -20.75 21.99 1.78
C GLY A 33 -21.12 21.96 0.29
N SER A 34 -20.21 22.41 -0.59
CA SER A 34 -20.47 22.48 -2.04
C SER A 34 -20.10 21.19 -2.80
N GLY A 35 -19.41 20.25 -2.16
CA GLY A 35 -19.00 18.98 -2.77
C GLY A 35 -20.19 18.15 -3.25
N GLY A 36 -21.30 18.19 -2.51
CA GLY A 36 -22.56 17.53 -2.87
C GLY A 36 -23.18 17.95 -4.20
N VAL A 37 -22.82 19.15 -4.70
CA VAL A 37 -23.40 19.72 -5.93
C VAL A 37 -22.40 19.68 -7.08
N LEU A 38 -21.15 20.07 -6.83
CA LEU A 38 -20.15 20.21 -7.89
C LEU A 38 -19.58 18.87 -8.35
N VAL A 39 -19.32 17.95 -7.41
CA VAL A 39 -18.64 16.67 -7.72
C VAL A 39 -19.49 15.76 -8.61
N PRO A 40 -20.80 15.54 -8.35
CA PRO A 40 -21.62 14.72 -9.23
C PRO A 40 -21.67 15.27 -10.66
N TYR A 41 -21.79 16.60 -10.79
CA TYR A 41 -21.84 17.27 -12.09
C TYR A 41 -20.52 17.11 -12.87
N LEU A 42 -19.39 17.38 -12.21
CA LEU A 42 -18.07 17.26 -12.81
C LEU A 42 -17.75 15.81 -13.18
N ALA A 43 -18.00 14.86 -12.28
CA ALA A 43 -17.76 13.44 -12.50
C ALA A 43 -18.56 12.93 -13.70
N GLY A 44 -19.84 13.31 -13.83
CA GLY A 44 -20.66 12.97 -14.99
C GLY A 44 -20.10 13.51 -16.32
N ARG A 45 -19.54 14.72 -16.31
CA ARG A 45 -18.89 15.32 -17.50
C ARG A 45 -17.56 14.64 -17.85
N MET A 46 -16.84 14.14 -16.86
CA MET A 46 -15.52 13.51 -17.04
C MET A 46 -15.60 11.97 -17.19
N GLY A 47 -16.76 11.37 -16.95
CA GLY A 47 -16.93 9.91 -16.98
C GLY A 47 -16.31 9.20 -15.78
N TYR A 48 -16.11 9.89 -14.65
CA TYR A 48 -15.56 9.30 -13.44
C TYR A 48 -16.64 8.77 -12.50
N LYS A 49 -16.29 7.76 -11.70
CA LYS A 49 -17.08 7.37 -10.54
C LYS A 49 -17.11 8.51 -9.53
N TRP A 50 -18.15 8.59 -8.72
CA TRP A 50 -18.21 9.57 -7.63
C TRP A 50 -18.98 9.07 -6.43
N SER A 51 -18.67 9.69 -5.28
CA SER A 51 -19.41 9.53 -4.03
C SER A 51 -19.39 10.85 -3.26
N ILE A 52 -20.31 11.02 -2.31
CA ILE A 52 -20.26 12.12 -1.34
C ILE A 52 -19.83 11.53 0.00
N ALA A 53 -18.87 12.18 0.66
CA ALA A 53 -18.47 11.78 2.00
C ALA A 53 -19.67 11.90 2.95
N LYS A 54 -19.90 10.88 3.80
CA LYS A 54 -21.05 10.83 4.72
C LYS A 54 -21.16 12.10 5.59
N ASP A 55 -20.02 12.57 6.09
CA ASP A 55 -19.88 13.76 6.91
C ASP A 55 -19.17 14.89 6.16
N ALA A 56 -19.52 15.08 4.87
CA ALA A 56 -18.87 16.03 3.97
C ALA A 56 -18.66 17.45 4.58
N PRO A 57 -19.62 18.07 5.29
CA PRO A 57 -19.42 19.38 5.90
C PRO A 57 -18.29 19.44 6.95
N TYR A 58 -17.96 18.32 7.59
CA TYR A 58 -16.97 18.23 8.67
C TYR A 58 -15.67 17.54 8.24
N ILE A 59 -15.54 17.19 6.95
CA ILE A 59 -14.43 16.37 6.45
C ILE A 59 -13.05 16.96 6.76
N SER A 60 -12.93 18.29 6.77
CA SER A 60 -11.67 18.97 7.11
C SER A 60 -11.28 18.78 8.57
N THR A 61 -12.25 18.86 9.50
CA THR A 61 -12.01 18.64 10.92
C THR A 61 -11.69 17.18 11.20
N ILE A 62 -12.40 16.25 10.54
CA ILE A 62 -12.11 14.82 10.59
C ILE A 62 -10.69 14.55 10.09
N GLY A 63 -10.29 15.16 8.96
CA GLY A 63 -8.96 15.00 8.40
C GLY A 63 -7.85 15.46 9.34
N VAL A 64 -8.03 16.58 10.04
CA VAL A 64 -7.09 17.05 11.08
C VAL A 64 -7.04 16.08 12.25
N ALA A 65 -8.18 15.58 12.71
CA ALA A 65 -8.25 14.62 13.82
C ALA A 65 -7.63 13.24 13.47
N LEU A 66 -7.68 12.85 12.19
CA LEU A 66 -7.13 11.59 11.67
C LEU A 66 -5.72 11.75 11.08
N ALA A 67 -5.12 12.94 11.16
CA ALA A 67 -3.81 13.19 10.60
C ALA A 67 -2.76 12.27 11.23
N MET A 68 -1.99 11.60 10.37
CA MET A 68 -0.87 10.77 10.81
C MET A 68 0.37 11.65 10.97
N VAL A 69 1.15 11.36 12.00
CA VAL A 69 2.50 11.90 12.16
C VAL A 69 3.39 11.21 11.13
N ARG A 70 4.28 11.97 10.49
CA ARG A 70 5.24 11.45 9.52
C ARG A 70 6.60 12.05 9.79
N GLU A 71 7.62 11.21 9.87
CA GLU A 71 9.02 11.61 10.04
C GLU A 71 9.88 11.02 8.92
N VAL A 72 10.90 11.76 8.52
CA VAL A 72 11.88 11.33 7.52
C VAL A 72 13.28 11.57 8.05
N VAL A 73 14.12 10.54 7.97
CA VAL A 73 15.55 10.63 8.23
C VAL A 73 16.29 10.21 6.98
N GLU A 74 17.27 11.01 6.56
CA GLU A 74 18.14 10.72 5.44
C GLU A 74 19.61 10.80 5.86
N ARG A 75 20.42 9.91 5.29
CA ARG A 75 21.87 9.87 5.46
C ARG A 75 22.55 9.62 4.12
N THR A 76 23.70 10.23 3.90
CA THR A 76 24.55 9.92 2.75
C THR A 76 25.49 8.77 3.10
N VAL A 77 25.32 7.62 2.45
CA VAL A 77 26.09 6.39 2.70
C VAL A 77 26.36 5.70 1.36
N LEU A 78 27.63 5.42 1.05
CA LEU A 78 28.05 4.86 -0.24
C LEU A 78 27.52 3.44 -0.47
N ASN A 79 27.60 2.58 0.57
CA ASN A 79 27.13 1.20 0.54
C ASN A 79 26.53 0.85 1.90
N PRO A 80 25.23 1.14 2.13
CA PRO A 80 24.60 0.88 3.42
C PRO A 80 24.63 -0.59 3.80
N ASP A 81 25.08 -0.87 5.02
CA ASP A 81 25.03 -2.22 5.60
C ASP A 81 23.80 -2.41 6.52
N ASP A 82 23.68 -3.61 7.10
CA ASP A 82 22.59 -3.94 8.01
C ASP A 82 22.57 -3.07 9.28
N SER A 83 23.75 -2.61 9.74
CA SER A 83 23.88 -1.74 10.91
C SER A 83 23.41 -0.32 10.57
N ASP A 84 23.73 0.19 9.38
CA ASP A 84 23.22 1.47 8.89
C ASP A 84 21.69 1.47 8.80
N ILE A 85 21.12 0.40 8.25
CA ILE A 85 19.67 0.21 8.14
C ILE A 85 19.02 0.12 9.54
N ALA A 86 19.60 -0.66 10.45
CA ALA A 86 19.11 -0.75 11.83
C ALA A 86 19.13 0.61 12.54
N SER A 87 20.25 1.34 12.39
CA SER A 87 20.45 2.65 13.00
C SER A 87 19.45 3.67 12.49
N ILE A 88 19.26 3.79 11.18
CA ILE A 88 18.32 4.78 10.63
C ILE A 88 16.86 4.45 10.97
N ARG A 89 16.50 3.16 11.02
CA ARG A 89 15.16 2.72 11.47
C ARG A 89 14.91 3.11 12.93
N ARG A 90 15.91 2.93 13.81
CA ARG A 90 15.80 3.35 15.21
C ARG A 90 15.66 4.87 15.34
N ASP A 91 16.49 5.62 14.62
CA ASP A 91 16.45 7.09 14.65
C ASP A 91 15.08 7.65 14.24
N VAL A 92 14.52 7.16 13.12
CA VAL A 92 13.22 7.64 12.66
C VAL A 92 12.09 7.20 13.58
N PHE A 93 12.19 6.01 14.19
CA PHE A 93 11.25 5.53 15.20
C PHE A 93 11.25 6.43 16.45
N ASP A 94 12.43 6.73 16.99
CA ASP A 94 12.55 7.58 18.18
C ASP A 94 12.02 9.00 17.90
N ARG A 95 12.29 9.54 16.69
CA ARG A 95 11.77 10.84 16.27
C ARG A 95 10.24 10.85 16.17
N ILE A 96 9.64 9.86 15.50
CA ILE A 96 8.19 9.87 15.28
C ILE A 96 7.40 9.68 16.58
N VAL A 97 7.91 8.84 17.49
CA VAL A 97 7.33 8.70 18.83
C VAL A 97 7.44 10.01 19.60
N LYS A 98 8.60 10.69 19.55
CA LYS A 98 8.77 12.02 20.14
C LYS A 98 7.85 13.08 19.52
N SER A 99 7.54 12.96 18.24
CA SER A 99 6.56 13.81 17.53
C SER A 99 5.10 13.45 17.85
N GLY A 100 4.85 12.50 18.76
CA GLY A 100 3.54 12.21 19.32
C GLY A 100 2.80 11.03 18.67
N ALA A 101 3.49 10.21 17.87
CA ALA A 101 2.90 8.97 17.37
C ALA A 101 2.88 7.87 18.44
N GLY A 102 1.79 7.11 18.49
CA GLY A 102 1.73 5.90 19.31
C GLY A 102 2.68 4.83 18.74
N ALA A 103 3.62 4.34 19.54
CA ALA A 103 4.68 3.40 19.13
C ALA A 103 4.15 2.15 18.38
N ASP A 104 3.02 1.60 18.82
CA ASP A 104 2.41 0.42 18.22
C ASP A 104 1.82 0.67 16.82
N THR A 105 1.59 1.94 16.47
CA THR A 105 1.02 2.35 15.18
C THR A 105 2.07 2.72 14.15
N VAL A 106 3.35 2.75 14.55
CA VAL A 106 4.44 3.19 13.68
C VAL A 106 4.76 2.10 12.64
N GLU A 107 4.68 2.51 11.37
CA GLU A 107 5.15 1.78 10.19
C GLU A 107 6.36 2.50 9.62
N ILE A 108 7.39 1.76 9.22
CA ILE A 108 8.66 2.30 8.72
C ILE A 108 8.99 1.65 7.38
N ALA A 109 9.25 2.47 6.37
CA ALA A 109 9.80 2.07 5.09
C ALA A 109 11.24 2.59 4.96
N VAL A 110 12.14 1.76 4.43
CA VAL A 110 13.53 2.13 4.15
C VAL A 110 13.77 2.06 2.65
N GLU A 111 14.48 3.06 2.14
CA GLU A 111 14.81 3.21 0.72
C GLU A 111 16.31 3.48 0.56
N ILE A 112 16.92 2.80 -0.41
CA ILE A 112 18.33 2.96 -0.76
C ILE A 112 18.45 3.46 -2.20
N ASP A 113 18.87 4.71 -2.37
CA ASP A 113 19.28 5.25 -3.67
C ASP A 113 20.80 5.14 -3.82
N ARG A 114 21.25 4.09 -4.52
CA ARG A 114 22.67 3.85 -4.81
C ARG A 114 23.30 4.88 -5.74
N ARG A 115 22.51 5.58 -6.57
CA ARG A 115 23.04 6.59 -7.49
C ARG A 115 23.34 7.89 -6.74
N ALA A 116 22.46 8.25 -5.82
CA ALA A 116 22.62 9.42 -4.97
C ALA A 116 23.41 9.14 -3.68
N ASN A 117 23.72 7.87 -3.38
CA ASN A 117 24.26 7.41 -2.10
C ASN A 117 23.38 7.82 -0.91
N ILE A 118 22.06 7.74 -1.06
CA ILE A 118 21.10 8.15 -0.04
C ILE A 118 20.48 6.91 0.59
N LEU A 119 20.57 6.82 1.92
CA LEU A 119 19.77 5.93 2.77
C LEU A 119 18.68 6.77 3.42
N ARG A 120 17.41 6.45 3.13
CA ARG A 120 16.23 7.16 3.63
C ARG A 120 15.35 6.22 4.44
N ALA A 121 14.88 6.67 5.59
CA ALA A 121 13.82 6.01 6.35
C ALA A 121 12.64 6.96 6.52
N VAL A 122 11.45 6.46 6.20
CA VAL A 122 10.19 7.17 6.35
C VAL A 122 9.36 6.42 7.37
N ALA A 123 8.99 7.09 8.47
CA ALA A 123 8.06 6.55 9.44
C ALA A 123 6.72 7.28 9.35
N THR A 124 5.63 6.53 9.53
CA THR A 124 4.28 7.08 9.66
C THR A 124 3.57 6.41 10.83
N GLY A 125 2.80 7.16 11.62
CA GLY A 125 2.07 6.63 12.77
C GLY A 125 0.88 7.50 13.15
N ALA A 126 -0.09 6.93 13.84
CA ALA A 126 -1.23 7.68 14.36
C ALA A 126 -0.82 8.44 15.63
N ALA A 127 -1.35 9.64 15.82
CA ALA A 127 -1.13 10.41 17.05
C ALA A 127 -1.68 9.67 18.29
N GLU A 128 -0.94 9.71 19.41
CA GLU A 128 -1.23 8.94 20.62
C GLU A 128 -2.57 9.35 21.30
N LEU A 129 -2.96 10.63 21.18
CA LEU A 129 -4.25 11.15 21.67
C LEU A 129 -5.47 10.62 20.90
N ARG A 130 -5.26 9.75 19.91
CA ARG A 130 -6.31 8.96 19.27
C ARG A 130 -6.83 7.94 20.27
N THR A 131 -7.71 8.37 21.18
CA THR A 131 -8.48 7.49 22.05
C THR A 131 -9.17 6.44 21.18
N ARG A 132 -8.91 5.17 21.52
CA ARG A 132 -9.40 3.96 20.89
C ARG A 132 -10.91 4.03 20.63
N ASP A 133 -11.29 4.36 19.41
CA ASP A 133 -12.55 3.91 18.83
C ASP A 133 -12.23 3.12 17.55
N LEU A 134 -11.71 1.92 17.78
CA LEU A 134 -11.51 0.88 16.77
C LEU A 134 -12.73 -0.06 16.72
N SER A 135 -13.91 0.37 17.15
CA SER A 135 -15.16 -0.36 16.87
C SER A 135 -15.60 -0.18 15.40
N GLN A 136 -14.64 -0.14 14.47
CA GLN A 136 -14.93 -0.06 13.06
C GLN A 136 -15.37 -1.42 12.55
N LYS A 137 -16.49 -1.40 11.83
CA LYS A 137 -17.18 -2.60 11.37
C LYS A 137 -16.31 -3.29 10.31
N SER A 138 -15.77 -4.45 10.64
CA SER A 138 -15.13 -5.33 9.67
C SER A 138 -16.13 -5.70 8.57
N LEU A 139 -15.69 -5.59 7.32
CA LEU A 139 -16.42 -6.12 6.19
C LEU A 139 -16.25 -7.64 6.14
N ASP A 140 -17.30 -8.31 5.67
CA ASP A 140 -17.22 -9.73 5.33
C ASP A 140 -16.34 -9.94 4.09
N GLU A 141 -15.91 -11.19 3.90
CA GLU A 141 -14.96 -11.54 2.84
C GLU A 141 -15.52 -11.32 1.43
N ASP A 142 -16.83 -11.50 1.21
CA ASP A 142 -17.45 -11.25 -0.10
C ASP A 142 -17.46 -9.75 -0.42
N SER A 143 -17.72 -8.91 0.57
CA SER A 143 -17.59 -7.45 0.45
C SER A 143 -16.16 -7.03 0.10
N LEU A 144 -15.16 -7.60 0.79
CA LEU A 144 -13.74 -7.35 0.48
C LEU A 144 -13.36 -7.83 -0.93
N LYS A 145 -13.85 -9.00 -1.33
CA LYS A 145 -13.64 -9.57 -2.67
C LYS A 145 -14.23 -8.68 -3.75
N LYS A 146 -15.41 -8.10 -3.52
CA LYS A 146 -16.02 -7.13 -4.44
C LYS A 146 -15.17 -5.87 -4.58
N ILE A 147 -14.67 -5.31 -3.49
CA ILE A 147 -13.75 -4.16 -3.53
C ILE A 147 -12.49 -4.50 -4.33
N ALA A 148 -11.93 -5.70 -4.14
CA ALA A 148 -10.79 -6.18 -4.91
C ALA A 148 -11.10 -6.25 -6.42
N ALA A 149 -12.25 -6.83 -6.79
CA ALA A 149 -12.70 -6.95 -8.17
C ALA A 149 -12.86 -5.58 -8.84
N ASP A 150 -13.54 -4.65 -8.16
CA ASP A 150 -13.77 -3.28 -8.63
C ASP A 150 -12.43 -2.51 -8.77
N SER A 151 -11.50 -2.69 -7.84
CA SER A 151 -10.16 -2.08 -7.87
C SER A 151 -9.25 -2.64 -8.98
N MET A 152 -9.45 -3.90 -9.37
CA MET A 152 -8.71 -4.54 -10.46
C MET A 152 -9.37 -4.35 -11.84
N GLY A 153 -10.66 -3.95 -11.85
CA GLY A 153 -11.47 -3.88 -13.06
C GLY A 153 -11.69 -5.25 -13.70
N VAL A 154 -12.00 -6.25 -12.87
CA VAL A 154 -12.29 -7.65 -13.29
C VAL A 154 -13.63 -8.11 -12.69
N ASP A 155 -14.20 -9.18 -13.24
CA ASP A 155 -15.40 -9.81 -12.68
C ASP A 155 -15.06 -10.46 -11.34
N ILE A 156 -15.99 -10.41 -10.37
CA ILE A 156 -15.82 -11.01 -9.04
C ILE A 156 -15.52 -12.52 -9.11
N LYS A 157 -16.03 -13.22 -10.13
CA LYS A 157 -15.74 -14.65 -10.35
C LYS A 157 -14.28 -14.91 -10.72
N ASP A 158 -13.61 -13.91 -11.31
CA ASP A 158 -12.20 -13.96 -11.72
C ASP A 158 -11.27 -13.50 -10.59
N VAL A 159 -11.81 -13.32 -9.38
CA VAL A 159 -11.05 -12.99 -8.17
C VAL A 159 -10.97 -14.19 -7.25
N SER A 160 -9.77 -14.46 -6.73
CA SER A 160 -9.51 -15.45 -5.69
C SER A 160 -8.70 -14.85 -4.54
N ILE A 161 -8.78 -15.46 -3.37
CA ILE A 161 -7.92 -15.12 -2.23
C ILE A 161 -6.62 -15.91 -2.37
N LEU A 162 -5.49 -15.25 -2.21
CA LEU A 162 -4.17 -15.87 -2.17
C LEU A 162 -3.69 -16.11 -0.74
N ALA A 163 -3.96 -15.16 0.16
CA ALA A 163 -3.44 -15.17 1.52
C ALA A 163 -4.33 -14.35 2.46
N GLY A 164 -4.28 -14.68 3.75
CA GLY A 164 -4.90 -13.94 4.83
C GLY A 164 -4.04 -13.98 6.08
N ALA A 165 -3.93 -12.84 6.78
CA ALA A 165 -3.15 -12.70 8.00
C ALA A 165 -3.79 -11.61 8.86
N GLY A 166 -4.34 -11.94 10.03
CA GLY A 166 -5.06 -10.98 10.86
C GLY A 166 -6.14 -10.22 10.08
N LYS A 167 -6.04 -8.87 10.05
CA LYS A 167 -6.98 -8.00 9.30
C LYS A 167 -6.78 -8.00 7.79
N TRP A 168 -5.69 -8.59 7.30
CA TRP A 168 -5.25 -8.47 5.92
C TRP A 168 -5.86 -9.59 5.07
N ARG A 169 -6.30 -9.23 3.88
CA ARG A 169 -6.70 -10.17 2.82
C ARG A 169 -5.98 -9.81 1.53
N VAL A 170 -5.37 -10.82 0.92
CA VAL A 170 -4.64 -10.69 -0.35
C VAL A 170 -5.47 -11.36 -1.43
N PHE A 171 -5.91 -10.57 -2.40
CA PHE A 171 -6.71 -11.02 -3.54
C PHE A 171 -5.89 -10.99 -4.82
N ARG A 172 -6.14 -11.97 -5.69
CA ARG A 172 -5.68 -12.01 -7.07
C ARG A 172 -6.85 -11.92 -8.01
N GLY A 173 -6.72 -11.10 -9.05
CA GLY A 173 -7.62 -11.13 -10.21
C GLY A 173 -7.00 -11.88 -11.38
N ILE A 174 -7.82 -12.33 -12.31
CA ILE A 174 -7.39 -12.77 -13.65
C ILE A 174 -7.94 -11.77 -14.66
N LYS A 175 -7.04 -11.11 -15.39
CA LYS A 175 -7.41 -10.17 -16.45
C LYS A 175 -6.81 -10.64 -17.78
N ILE A 176 -7.67 -10.96 -18.74
CA ILE A 176 -7.25 -11.37 -20.08
C ILE A 176 -7.38 -10.16 -21.01
N GLU A 177 -6.25 -9.64 -21.46
CA GLU A 177 -6.21 -8.56 -22.45
C GLU A 177 -5.98 -9.16 -23.84
N LYS A 178 -6.90 -8.91 -24.77
CA LYS A 178 -6.76 -9.32 -26.17
C LYS A 178 -6.11 -8.18 -26.96
N LYS A 179 -4.91 -8.41 -27.50
CA LYS A 179 -4.26 -7.52 -28.46
C LYS A 179 -4.34 -8.10 -29.86
N PHE A 180 -4.79 -7.27 -30.81
CA PHE A 180 -4.85 -7.59 -32.25
C PHE A 180 -5.50 -8.95 -32.57
N PHE A 181 -6.57 -9.32 -31.87
CA PHE A 181 -7.38 -10.54 -32.05
C PHE A 181 -6.66 -11.91 -31.97
N ILE A 182 -5.33 -11.96 -31.92
CA ILE A 182 -4.52 -13.19 -31.98
C ILE A 182 -3.69 -13.38 -30.70
N PHE A 183 -3.29 -12.30 -30.03
CA PHE A 183 -2.49 -12.37 -28.80
C PHE A 183 -3.33 -12.10 -27.56
N THR A 184 -3.38 -13.08 -26.66
CA THR A 184 -3.97 -12.92 -25.32
C THR A 184 -2.85 -12.76 -24.31
N LYS A 185 -2.87 -11.68 -23.54
CA LYS A 185 -1.98 -11.50 -22.39
C LYS A 185 -2.80 -11.67 -21.12
N LYS A 186 -2.43 -12.67 -20.32
CA LYS A 186 -3.00 -12.87 -18.99
C LYS A 186 -2.23 -12.02 -17.99
N HIS A 187 -2.96 -11.18 -17.25
CA HIS A 187 -2.46 -10.39 -16.13
C HIS A 187 -3.05 -10.95 -14.84
N THR A 188 -2.25 -10.95 -13.78
CA THR A 188 -2.62 -11.44 -12.45
C THR A 188 -2.46 -10.34 -11.41
N PRO A 189 -3.28 -9.27 -11.47
CA PRO A 189 -3.20 -8.18 -10.51
C PRO A 189 -3.43 -8.68 -9.09
N VAL A 190 -2.74 -8.05 -8.14
CA VAL A 190 -2.85 -8.34 -6.71
C VAL A 190 -3.31 -7.10 -5.95
N ARG A 191 -4.20 -7.33 -4.98
CA ARG A 191 -4.67 -6.32 -4.03
C ARG A 191 -4.50 -6.83 -2.62
N VAL A 192 -3.91 -6.02 -1.76
CA VAL A 192 -3.96 -6.24 -0.31
C VAL A 192 -4.96 -5.26 0.25
N ILE A 193 -5.95 -5.78 0.97
CA ILE A 193 -7.06 -5.02 1.52
C ILE A 193 -7.12 -5.31 3.02
N ASP A 194 -7.34 -4.28 3.84
CA ASP A 194 -7.60 -4.47 5.26
C ASP A 194 -9.07 -4.81 5.53
N ARG A 195 -9.40 -5.13 6.79
CA ARG A 195 -10.76 -5.51 7.21
C ARG A 195 -11.81 -4.43 6.98
N GLU A 196 -11.40 -3.18 6.81
CA GLU A 196 -12.30 -2.03 6.59
C GLU A 196 -12.59 -1.82 5.10
N GLY A 197 -11.95 -2.59 4.22
CA GLY A 197 -12.10 -2.46 2.78
C GLY A 197 -11.15 -1.44 2.16
N ILE A 198 -10.14 -0.97 2.90
CA ILE A 198 -9.15 -0.03 2.36
C ILE A 198 -8.12 -0.84 1.58
N VAL A 199 -7.94 -0.49 0.31
CA VAL A 199 -6.92 -1.10 -0.56
C VAL A 199 -5.56 -0.49 -0.23
N ARG A 200 -4.67 -1.31 0.33
CA ARG A 200 -3.36 -0.90 0.87
C ARG A 200 -2.21 -1.20 -0.10
N LEU A 201 -2.39 -2.17 -1.00
CA LEU A 201 -1.45 -2.45 -2.08
C LEU A 201 -2.20 -2.65 -3.40
N GLN A 202 -1.70 -2.04 -4.48
CA GLN A 202 -2.20 -2.22 -5.84
C GLN A 202 -1.05 -2.52 -6.79
N LYS A 203 -0.94 -3.78 -7.24
CA LYS A 203 0.07 -4.20 -8.20
C LYS A 203 -0.55 -4.98 -9.35
N ASN A 204 0.07 -4.92 -10.53
CA ASN A 204 -0.43 -5.59 -11.73
C ASN A 204 0.01 -7.05 -11.82
N PHE A 205 1.02 -7.43 -11.04
CA PHE A 205 1.51 -8.78 -10.88
C PHE A 205 1.98 -8.97 -9.44
N GLY A 206 1.69 -10.14 -8.86
CA GLY A 206 2.29 -10.56 -7.61
C GLY A 206 1.88 -11.97 -7.21
N GLU A 207 2.69 -12.57 -6.35
CA GLU A 207 2.45 -13.84 -5.67
C GLU A 207 2.32 -13.56 -4.17
N ALA A 208 1.61 -14.42 -3.45
CA ALA A 208 1.51 -14.32 -2.01
C ALA A 208 1.39 -15.71 -1.38
N SER A 209 1.88 -15.82 -0.15
CA SER A 209 1.76 -17.01 0.68
C SER A 209 1.46 -16.63 2.12
N VAL A 210 1.02 -17.62 2.90
CA VAL A 210 0.85 -17.50 4.35
C VAL A 210 1.86 -18.42 5.01
N THR A 211 2.55 -17.90 6.01
CA THR A 211 3.50 -18.64 6.84
C THR A 211 3.36 -18.20 8.28
N LYS A 212 4.08 -18.88 9.18
CA LYS A 212 4.22 -18.47 10.59
C LYS A 212 5.62 -17.94 10.83
N LYS A 213 5.82 -17.36 12.02
CA LYS A 213 7.12 -16.83 12.46
C LYS A 213 8.30 -17.78 12.19
N ALA A 214 8.13 -19.07 12.49
CA ALA A 214 9.17 -20.09 12.33
C ALA A 214 9.59 -20.31 10.85
N GLY A 215 8.66 -20.13 9.91
CA GLY A 215 8.90 -20.35 8.47
C GLY A 215 9.17 -19.06 7.68
N LEU A 216 9.04 -17.88 8.28
CA LEU A 216 9.06 -16.61 7.55
C LEU A 216 10.33 -16.40 6.72
N LEU A 217 11.51 -16.66 7.30
CA LEU A 217 12.77 -16.38 6.62
C LEU A 217 13.01 -17.33 5.44
N GLU A 218 12.62 -18.60 5.57
CA GLU A 218 12.69 -19.58 4.49
C GLU A 218 11.71 -19.23 3.36
N GLU A 219 10.47 -18.88 3.73
CA GLU A 219 9.42 -18.48 2.79
C GLU A 219 9.83 -17.22 2.01
N LEU A 220 10.34 -16.19 2.70
CA LEU A 220 10.89 -14.99 2.06
C LEU A 220 12.01 -15.35 1.09
N ALA A 221 12.97 -16.16 1.53
CA ALA A 221 14.10 -16.54 0.69
C ALA A 221 13.63 -17.26 -0.59
N SER A 222 12.69 -18.19 -0.45
CA SER A 222 12.09 -18.96 -1.54
C SER A 222 11.30 -18.07 -2.51
N LEU A 223 10.37 -17.26 -2.01
CA LEU A 223 9.55 -16.38 -2.85
C LEU A 223 10.38 -15.34 -3.60
N ILE A 224 11.42 -14.80 -2.97
CA ILE A 224 12.35 -13.87 -3.61
C ILE A 224 13.06 -14.58 -4.78
N ASP A 225 13.60 -15.77 -4.56
CA ASP A 225 14.34 -16.50 -5.60
C ASP A 225 13.45 -16.86 -6.79
N LEU A 226 12.24 -17.36 -6.52
CA LEU A 226 11.25 -17.74 -7.54
C LEU A 226 10.75 -16.54 -8.37
N ASN A 227 10.82 -15.32 -7.82
CA ASN A 227 10.29 -14.11 -8.45
C ASN A 227 11.39 -13.11 -8.85
N THR A 228 12.66 -13.46 -8.71
CA THR A 228 13.79 -12.65 -9.19
C THR A 228 13.90 -12.81 -10.71
N ASP A 229 13.85 -11.69 -11.43
CA ASP A 229 14.06 -11.68 -12.87
C ASP A 229 15.56 -11.57 -13.17
N TYR A 230 16.13 -12.62 -13.77
CA TYR A 230 17.54 -12.62 -14.15
C TYR A 230 17.71 -12.02 -15.55
N SER A 231 18.61 -11.05 -15.67
CA SER A 231 19.01 -10.42 -16.92
C SER A 231 20.53 -10.33 -17.01
N ASP A 232 21.05 -9.92 -18.17
CA ASP A 232 22.49 -9.70 -18.38
C ASP A 232 23.08 -8.63 -17.44
N ALA A 233 22.24 -7.77 -16.86
CA ALA A 233 22.60 -6.75 -15.89
C ALA A 233 22.50 -7.24 -14.42
N GLY A 234 22.23 -8.53 -14.19
CA GLY A 234 22.02 -9.13 -12.87
C GLY A 234 20.55 -9.46 -12.58
N GLY A 235 20.32 -9.94 -11.35
CA GLY A 235 18.99 -10.28 -10.84
C GLY A 235 18.25 -9.05 -10.34
N LYS A 236 17.07 -8.78 -10.90
CA LYS A 236 16.14 -7.77 -10.39
C LYS A 236 15.24 -8.43 -9.34
N LEU A 237 15.42 -8.06 -8.07
CA LEU A 237 14.60 -8.54 -6.98
C LEU A 237 13.14 -8.07 -7.14
N PRO A 238 12.16 -8.89 -6.72
CA PRO A 238 10.77 -8.45 -6.61
C PRO A 238 10.62 -7.43 -5.47
N HIS A 239 9.57 -6.62 -5.53
CA HIS A 239 9.17 -5.82 -4.38
C HIS A 239 8.50 -6.72 -3.33
N VAL A 240 9.00 -6.70 -2.10
CA VAL A 240 8.55 -7.57 -1.02
C VAL A 240 7.80 -6.78 0.04
N PHE A 241 6.67 -7.33 0.49
CA PHE A 241 5.86 -6.80 1.57
C PHE A 241 5.49 -7.93 2.53
N VAL A 242 5.44 -7.64 3.83
CA VAL A 242 5.03 -8.59 4.87
C VAL A 242 3.90 -7.97 5.67
N TYR A 243 2.83 -8.75 5.88
CA TYR A 243 1.63 -8.32 6.59
C TYR A 243 1.38 -9.24 7.77
N TYR A 244 1.25 -8.66 8.96
CA TYR A 244 0.99 -9.34 10.23
C TYR A 244 0.21 -8.40 11.14
N GLY A 245 -0.62 -8.96 12.03
CA GLY A 245 -1.44 -8.22 12.97
C GLY A 245 -2.17 -7.03 12.34
N GLU A 246 -1.75 -5.83 12.76
CA GLU A 246 -2.26 -4.55 12.27
C GLU A 246 -1.26 -3.78 11.37
N LYS A 247 -0.08 -4.36 11.08
CA LYS A 247 1.05 -3.68 10.42
C LYS A 247 1.34 -4.19 9.01
N GLN A 248 1.80 -3.26 8.17
CA GLN A 248 2.49 -3.55 6.92
C GLN A 248 3.99 -3.26 7.07
N LEU A 249 4.84 -4.23 6.75
CA LEU A 249 6.27 -4.05 6.58
C LEU A 249 6.59 -3.96 5.09
N ASP A 250 7.03 -2.78 4.65
CA ASP A 250 7.46 -2.53 3.27
C ASP A 250 8.98 -2.73 3.15
N LEU A 251 9.37 -3.76 2.40
CA LEU A 251 10.77 -4.12 2.13
C LEU A 251 11.16 -3.82 0.68
N SER A 252 10.29 -3.14 -0.07
CA SER A 252 10.42 -2.92 -1.51
C SER A 252 11.52 -1.93 -1.90
N GLY A 253 11.99 -1.11 -0.96
CA GLY A 253 13.07 -0.15 -1.15
C GLY A 253 14.47 -0.68 -0.82
N LEU A 254 14.58 -1.97 -0.42
CA LEU A 254 15.86 -2.63 -0.16
C LEU A 254 16.44 -3.23 -1.45
N ALA A 255 17.76 -3.15 -1.59
CA ALA A 255 18.43 -3.49 -2.84
C ALA A 255 18.96 -4.93 -2.88
N GLU A 256 19.08 -5.60 -1.73
CA GLU A 256 19.67 -6.94 -1.62
C GLU A 256 18.80 -7.89 -0.80
N LYS A 257 18.84 -9.18 -1.17
CA LYS A 257 18.12 -10.24 -0.45
C LYS A 257 18.55 -10.33 1.01
N SER A 258 19.84 -10.21 1.29
CA SER A 258 20.40 -10.18 2.65
C SER A 258 19.76 -9.10 3.52
N GLN A 259 19.65 -7.87 2.99
CA GLN A 259 19.02 -6.74 3.67
C GLN A 259 17.53 -6.99 3.95
N ILE A 260 16.79 -7.54 2.98
CA ILE A 260 15.37 -7.91 3.15
C ILE A 260 15.21 -8.91 4.31
N ILE A 261 16.03 -9.97 4.31
CA ILE A 261 16.02 -10.99 5.36
C ILE A 261 16.42 -10.41 6.71
N SER A 262 17.41 -9.52 6.75
CA SER A 262 17.90 -8.86 7.97
C SER A 262 16.81 -7.98 8.60
N VAL A 263 16.14 -7.14 7.81
CA VAL A 263 15.04 -6.30 8.28
C VAL A 263 13.83 -7.13 8.72
N ALA A 264 13.48 -8.18 7.97
CA ALA A 264 12.41 -9.10 8.37
C ALA A 264 12.72 -9.78 9.70
N LYS A 265 13.98 -10.22 9.91
CA LYS A 265 14.43 -10.83 11.17
C LYS A 265 14.30 -9.88 12.36
N MET A 266 14.63 -8.60 12.18
CA MET A 266 14.42 -7.59 13.23
C MET A 266 12.95 -7.43 13.60
N GLU A 267 12.04 -7.63 12.64
CA GLU A 267 10.60 -7.51 12.89
C GLU A 267 10.02 -8.75 13.57
N LEU A 268 10.60 -9.94 13.35
CA LEU A 268 10.17 -11.20 13.99
C LEU A 268 10.12 -11.12 15.52
N GLU A 269 10.95 -10.29 16.15
CA GLU A 269 10.95 -10.09 17.61
C GLU A 269 9.60 -9.62 18.15
N ARG A 270 8.77 -9.00 17.30
CA ARG A 270 7.48 -8.42 17.64
C ARG A 270 6.29 -9.29 17.26
N ILE A 271 6.53 -10.41 16.57
CA ILE A 271 5.47 -11.28 16.04
C ILE A 271 5.29 -12.48 16.96
N GLY A 272 4.02 -12.80 17.27
CA GLY A 272 3.68 -14.01 18.03
C GLY A 272 3.99 -15.28 17.24
N ASP A 273 4.40 -16.35 17.92
CA ASP A 273 4.89 -17.56 17.25
C ASP A 273 3.80 -18.25 16.38
N ASP A 274 2.54 -18.13 16.77
CA ASP A 274 1.38 -18.72 16.10
C ASP A 274 0.63 -17.77 15.16
N GLU A 275 1.09 -16.53 15.03
CA GLU A 275 0.44 -15.54 14.19
C GLU A 275 0.65 -15.84 12.70
N ASP A 276 -0.45 -15.82 11.92
CA ASP A 276 -0.38 -15.91 10.47
C ASP A 276 0.28 -14.66 9.89
N ILE A 277 1.26 -14.86 9.02
CA ILE A 277 2.02 -13.82 8.34
C ILE A 277 1.83 -14.00 6.85
N ALA A 278 1.31 -12.98 6.17
CA ALA A 278 1.19 -12.98 4.72
C ALA A 278 2.43 -12.33 4.10
N VAL A 279 3.11 -13.06 3.23
CA VAL A 279 4.23 -12.55 2.41
C VAL A 279 3.70 -12.26 1.02
N VAL A 280 3.97 -11.07 0.50
CA VAL A 280 3.53 -10.65 -0.83
C VAL A 280 4.74 -10.17 -1.62
N VAL A 281 4.95 -10.76 -2.80
CA VAL A 281 6.01 -10.36 -3.73
C VAL A 281 5.39 -9.87 -5.03
N THR A 282 5.88 -8.75 -5.56
CA THR A 282 5.28 -8.08 -6.73
C THR A 282 6.36 -7.65 -7.73
N LYS A 283 5.96 -7.49 -8.99
CA LYS A 283 6.84 -7.08 -10.10
C LYS A 283 6.39 -5.77 -10.74
#